data_AF-A0A075I3T0-F1
#
_entry.id   AF-A0A075I3T0-F1
#
_cell.length_a   1.000
_cell.length_b   1.000
_cell.length_c   1.000
_cell.angle_alpha   90.00
_cell.angle_beta   90.00
_cell.angle_gamma   90.00
#
_symmetry.space_group_name_H-M   'P 1'
#
loop_
_entity.id
_entity.type
_entity.pdbx_description
1 polymer ?
#
loop_
_entity_poly.entity_id
_entity_poly.type
_entity_poly.pdbx_seq_one_letter_code
_entity_poly.pdbx_strand_id
1 'polypeptide(L)'
;MRDLRVNYYKNMAKKDTLSVEEKQLFTVVSQALKVILNASYGVMGAEIFPLYYLPAAEATTATGRHIILSTINNCKESGIEVLYGDTDSLFVKKPTPKQIEDIITKAKLDHNVELEIDKEYRYVVLSGRKKNYLGVTKNGKVDVKGLTGKKSHTPAFIKTLFYELLDILSEIKTVEEFERAKNKISDKITECARKVQAKEIPLQDLAFNVNLSKAPKEYTKTVPQHIRAAKQLESIREIKKETKYHMSKY
;
A
#
# COMPACT_ATOMS: atom_id res chain seq x y z
N MET A 1 6.17 18.24 18.07
CA MET A 1 5.59 17.96 16.72
C MET A 1 4.61 16.78 16.72
N ARG A 2 5.00 15.58 17.19
CA ARG A 2 4.09 14.42 17.30
C ARG A 2 2.84 14.75 18.12
N ASP A 3 3.02 15.28 19.34
CA ASP A 3 1.90 15.52 20.26
C ASP A 3 0.98 16.62 19.75
N LEU A 4 1.54 17.67 19.14
CA LEU A 4 0.75 18.68 18.45
C LEU A 4 -0.13 18.06 17.34
N ARG A 5 0.43 17.14 16.55
CA ARG A 5 -0.34 16.43 15.52
C ARG A 5 -1.42 15.54 16.13
N VAL A 6 -1.08 14.69 17.10
CA VAL A 6 -1.96 13.64 17.62
C VAL A 6 -2.99 14.21 18.58
N ASN A 7 -2.56 14.99 19.57
CA ASN A 7 -3.40 15.44 20.68
C ASN A 7 -4.27 16.64 20.29
N TYR A 8 -3.84 17.44 19.30
CA TYR A 8 -4.57 18.62 18.84
C TYR A 8 -5.15 18.43 17.44
N TYR A 9 -4.35 18.48 16.38
CA TYR A 9 -4.88 18.55 15.00
C TYR A 9 -5.68 17.32 14.56
N LYS A 10 -5.21 16.11 14.89
CA LYS A 10 -5.92 14.85 14.59
C LYS A 10 -7.24 14.74 15.37
N ASN A 11 -7.28 15.25 16.60
CA ASN A 11 -8.48 15.23 17.44
C ASN A 11 -9.49 16.30 17.00
N MET A 12 -9.04 17.52 16.70
CA MET A 12 -9.88 18.60 16.20
C MET A 12 -10.55 18.22 14.86
N ALA A 13 -9.81 17.58 13.95
CA ALA A 13 -10.36 17.11 12.67
C ALA A 13 -11.55 16.13 12.80
N LYS A 14 -11.77 15.54 13.97
CA LYS A 14 -12.86 14.59 14.25
C LYS A 14 -14.04 15.20 15.02
N LYS A 15 -13.96 16.46 15.46
CA LYS A 15 -15.03 17.07 16.27
C LYS A 15 -16.22 17.48 15.41
N ASP A 16 -17.41 17.03 15.77
CA ASP A 16 -18.63 17.33 15.01
C ASP A 16 -19.16 18.76 15.14
N THR A 17 -18.61 19.53 16.07
CA THR A 17 -18.97 20.93 16.33
C THR A 17 -18.35 21.92 15.34
N LEU A 18 -17.46 21.48 14.45
CA LEU A 18 -16.70 22.33 13.53
C LEU A 18 -17.34 22.38 12.14
N SER A 19 -17.13 23.48 11.42
CA SER A 19 -17.52 23.59 10.01
C SER A 19 -16.75 22.59 9.13
N VAL A 20 -17.25 22.37 7.92
CA VAL A 20 -16.59 21.49 6.94
C VAL A 20 -15.20 22.05 6.58
N GLU A 21 -15.08 23.36 6.42
CA GLU A 21 -13.82 24.06 6.10
C GLU A 21 -12.81 23.93 7.24
N GLU A 22 -13.25 24.10 8.49
CA GLU A 22 -12.39 23.93 9.67
C GLU A 22 -11.89 22.49 9.79
N LYS A 23 -12.78 21.50 9.66
CA LYS A 23 -12.41 20.07 9.66
C LYS A 23 -11.39 19.77 8.56
N GLN A 24 -11.57 20.34 7.37
CA GLN A 24 -10.64 20.18 6.26
C GLN A 24 -9.28 20.82 6.57
N LEU A 25 -9.25 22.03 7.12
CA LEU A 25 -8.03 22.70 7.56
C LEU A 25 -7.26 21.85 8.58
N PHE A 26 -7.91 21.40 9.67
CA PHE A 26 -7.26 20.55 10.68
C PHE A 26 -6.74 19.24 10.09
N THR A 27 -7.47 18.65 9.14
CA THR A 27 -7.05 17.44 8.42
C THR A 27 -5.79 17.70 7.60
N VAL A 28 -5.75 18.79 6.82
CA VAL A 28 -4.59 19.18 6.01
C VAL A 28 -3.38 19.43 6.89
N VAL A 29 -3.52 20.18 7.99
CA VAL A 29 -2.40 20.45 8.91
C VAL A 29 -1.91 19.15 9.56
N SER A 30 -2.81 18.27 10.00
CA SER A 30 -2.41 16.95 10.57
C SER A 30 -1.65 16.08 9.56
N GLN A 31 -2.03 16.13 8.29
CA GLN A 31 -1.33 15.45 7.20
C GLN A 31 0.04 16.08 6.91
N ALA A 32 0.13 17.41 6.86
CA ALA A 32 1.40 18.11 6.66
C ALA A 32 2.40 17.79 7.79
N LEU A 33 1.96 17.83 9.05
CA LEU A 33 2.77 17.42 10.20
C LEU A 33 3.23 15.96 10.09
N LYS A 34 2.37 15.06 9.58
CA LYS A 34 2.75 13.65 9.34
C LYS A 34 3.85 13.54 8.29
N VAL A 35 3.73 14.28 7.18
CA VAL A 35 4.72 14.29 6.10
C VAL A 35 6.06 14.78 6.63
N ILE A 36 6.08 15.88 7.39
CA ILE A 36 7.31 16.42 8.01
C ILE A 36 7.95 15.37 8.91
N LEU A 37 7.19 14.80 9.86
CA LEU A 37 7.70 13.78 10.79
C LEU A 37 8.29 12.56 10.07
N ASN A 38 7.61 12.06 9.04
CA ASN A 38 8.08 10.91 8.26
C ASN A 38 9.27 11.25 7.37
N ALA A 39 9.36 12.48 6.87
CA ALA A 39 10.49 12.93 6.07
C ALA A 39 11.73 13.21 6.92
N SER A 40 11.58 13.65 8.17
CA SER A 40 12.69 14.05 9.05
C SER A 40 13.79 13.00 9.16
N TYR A 41 13.45 11.73 9.43
CA TYR A 41 14.48 10.68 9.51
C TYR A 41 15.07 10.36 8.13
N GLY A 42 14.27 10.46 7.06
CA GLY A 42 14.71 10.16 5.70
C GLY A 42 15.70 11.19 5.17
N VAL A 43 15.47 12.48 5.42
CA VAL A 43 16.38 13.55 4.98
C VAL A 43 17.71 13.54 5.72
N MET A 44 17.74 13.10 6.99
CA MET A 44 18.99 12.91 7.73
C MET A 44 19.90 11.84 7.12
N GLY A 45 19.35 10.89 6.35
CA GLY A 45 20.11 9.89 5.62
C GLY A 45 20.54 10.31 4.21
N ALA A 46 20.17 11.50 3.74
CA ALA A 46 20.50 11.99 2.41
C ALA A 46 21.71 12.94 2.46
N GLU A 47 22.83 12.57 1.84
CA GLU A 47 24.09 13.35 1.86
C GLU A 47 23.92 14.80 1.38
N ILE A 48 22.96 15.06 0.50
CA ILE A 48 22.66 16.40 -0.02
C ILE A 48 21.94 17.32 0.99
N PHE A 49 21.45 16.79 2.11
CA PHE A 49 20.67 17.55 3.08
C PHE A 49 21.60 18.36 4.01
N PRO A 50 21.35 19.66 4.25
CA PRO A 50 22.23 20.48 5.08
C PRO A 50 22.45 19.98 6.51
N LEU A 51 21.50 19.20 7.06
CA LEU A 51 21.61 18.56 8.37
C LEU A 51 21.77 17.03 8.24
N TYR A 52 22.45 16.58 7.19
CA TYR A 52 22.79 15.18 6.99
C TYR A 52 23.51 14.62 8.22
N TYR A 53 22.98 13.53 8.76
CA TYR A 53 23.56 12.81 9.88
C TYR A 53 23.11 11.35 9.83
N LEU A 54 23.86 10.55 9.06
CA LEU A 54 23.57 9.13 8.84
C LEU A 54 23.39 8.34 10.14
N PRO A 55 24.21 8.52 11.20
CA PRO A 55 24.02 7.80 12.45
C PRO A 55 22.64 8.00 13.09
N ALA A 56 22.03 9.19 12.98
CA ALA A 56 20.66 9.39 13.46
C ALA A 56 19.61 8.62 12.65
N ALA A 57 19.76 8.57 11.33
CA ALA A 57 18.87 7.78 10.47
C ALA A 57 19.02 6.28 10.78
N GLU A 58 20.25 5.79 10.93
CA GLU A 58 20.54 4.40 11.27
C GLU A 58 19.99 4.04 12.66
N ALA A 59 20.25 4.86 13.67
CA ALA A 59 19.72 4.67 15.02
C ALA A 59 18.18 4.62 15.01
N THR A 60 17.53 5.51 14.26
CA THR A 60 16.06 5.50 14.11
C THR A 60 15.57 4.17 13.55
N THR A 61 16.19 3.67 12.47
CA THR A 61 15.79 2.38 11.88
C THR A 61 16.12 1.18 12.78
N ALA A 62 17.24 1.23 13.50
CA ALA A 62 17.65 0.19 14.44
C ALA A 62 16.68 0.09 15.61
N THR A 63 16.31 1.23 16.20
CA THR A 63 15.30 1.30 17.27
C THR A 63 13.94 0.79 16.79
N GLY A 64 13.47 1.22 15.62
CA GLY A 64 12.21 0.71 15.05
C GLY A 64 12.21 -0.81 14.86
N ARG A 65 13.30 -1.38 14.31
CA ARG A 65 13.45 -2.83 14.18
C ARG A 65 13.48 -3.53 15.54
N HIS A 66 14.20 -2.98 16.52
CA HIS A 66 14.29 -3.54 17.85
C HIS A 66 12.92 -3.62 18.53
N ILE A 67 12.14 -2.54 18.47
CA ILE A 67 10.78 -2.48 19.05
C ILE A 67 9.87 -3.52 18.38
N ILE A 68 9.90 -3.63 17.05
CA ILE A 68 9.08 -4.62 16.32
C ILE A 68 9.47 -6.05 16.70
N LEU A 69 10.77 -6.36 16.76
CA LEU A 69 11.24 -7.69 17.17
C LEU A 69 10.89 -8.01 18.63
N SER A 70 11.03 -7.04 19.53
CA SER A 70 10.60 -7.17 20.92
C SER A 70 9.10 -7.43 21.02
N THR A 71 8.29 -6.72 20.23
CA THR A 71 6.84 -6.91 20.20
C THR A 71 6.47 -8.30 19.66
N ILE A 72 7.17 -8.79 18.63
CA ILE A 72 7.00 -10.16 18.11
C ILE A 72 7.30 -11.20 19.19
N ASN A 73 8.37 -11.01 19.97
CA ASN A 73 8.72 -11.91 21.07
C ASN A 73 7.66 -11.88 22.16
N ASN A 74 7.19 -10.70 22.55
CA ASN A 74 6.08 -10.55 23.50
C ASN A 74 4.83 -11.29 23.02
N CYS A 75 4.47 -11.19 21.74
CA CYS A 75 3.37 -11.96 21.17
C CYS A 75 3.57 -13.46 21.34
N LYS A 76 4.77 -13.98 21.03
CA LYS A 76 5.08 -15.42 21.16
C LYS A 76 5.00 -15.90 22.62
N GLU A 77 5.56 -15.12 23.56
CA GLU A 77 5.50 -15.41 25.00
C GLU A 77 4.06 -15.46 25.51
N SER A 78 3.20 -14.58 25.00
CA SER A 78 1.76 -14.56 25.31
C SER A 78 0.93 -15.60 24.55
N GLY A 79 1.56 -16.50 23.79
CA GLY A 79 0.88 -17.54 23.00
C GLY A 79 0.13 -17.02 21.77
N ILE A 80 0.52 -15.86 21.25
CA ILE A 80 -0.07 -15.24 20.05
C ILE A 80 0.78 -15.58 18.82
N GLU A 81 0.15 -16.20 17.82
CA GLU A 81 0.79 -16.50 16.54
C GLU A 81 0.89 -15.23 15.68
N VAL A 82 2.13 -14.81 15.37
CA VAL A 82 2.41 -13.71 14.44
C VAL A 82 2.50 -14.26 13.01
N LEU A 83 1.61 -13.81 12.14
CA LEU A 83 1.49 -14.26 10.75
C LEU A 83 2.38 -13.46 9.79
N TYR A 84 2.53 -12.17 10.04
CA TYR A 84 3.28 -11.25 9.17
C TYR A 84 3.71 -10.00 9.95
N GLY A 85 4.82 -9.39 9.54
CA GLY A 85 5.27 -8.10 10.05
C GLY A 85 5.80 -7.20 8.93
N ASP A 86 5.49 -5.91 9.02
CA ASP A 86 6.09 -4.85 8.19
C ASP A 86 6.93 -3.89 9.07
N THR A 87 7.32 -2.74 8.54
CA THR A 87 8.14 -1.72 9.22
C THR A 87 7.57 -1.29 10.58
N ASP A 88 6.25 -1.19 10.71
CA ASP A 88 5.55 -0.59 11.85
C ASP A 88 4.25 -1.31 12.21
N SER A 89 4.02 -2.53 11.70
CA SER A 89 2.77 -3.27 11.90
C SER A 89 2.98 -4.77 11.98
N LEU A 90 2.13 -5.44 12.76
CA LEU A 90 2.10 -6.88 12.95
C LEU A 90 0.70 -7.43 12.66
N PHE A 91 0.65 -8.59 12.02
CA PHE A 91 -0.57 -9.35 11.79
C PHE A 91 -0.54 -10.53 12.75
N VAL A 92 -1.52 -10.59 13.64
CA VAL A 92 -1.63 -11.62 14.67
C VAL A 92 -2.89 -12.44 14.46
N LYS A 93 -2.80 -13.75 14.72
CA LYS A 93 -3.91 -14.68 14.49
C LYS A 93 -4.77 -14.79 15.74
N LYS A 94 -6.05 -14.39 15.60
CA LYS A 94 -7.11 -14.58 16.60
C LYS A 94 -6.68 -14.34 18.07
N PRO A 95 -6.00 -13.22 18.39
CA PRO A 95 -5.68 -12.92 19.78
C PRO A 95 -6.96 -12.66 20.59
N THR A 96 -6.92 -12.96 21.88
CA THR A 96 -7.98 -12.56 22.82
C THR A 96 -7.87 -11.07 23.15
N PRO A 97 -8.97 -10.41 23.58
CA PRO A 97 -8.92 -9.00 24.00
C PRO A 97 -7.87 -8.73 25.07
N LYS A 98 -7.75 -9.63 26.06
CA LYS A 98 -6.75 -9.53 27.12
C LYS A 98 -5.31 -9.62 26.58
N GLN A 99 -5.04 -10.57 25.69
CA GLN A 99 -3.73 -10.67 25.03
C GLN A 99 -3.38 -9.38 24.26
N ILE A 100 -4.34 -8.76 23.58
CA ILE A 100 -4.09 -7.49 22.88
C ILE A 100 -3.73 -6.40 23.89
N GLU A 101 -4.50 -6.25 24.95
CA GLU A 101 -4.28 -5.25 26.00
C GLU A 101 -2.91 -5.41 26.68
N ASP A 102 -2.54 -6.65 27.00
CA ASP A 102 -1.24 -6.98 27.60
C ASP A 102 -0.08 -6.56 26.68
N ILE A 103 -0.18 -6.84 25.37
CA ILE A 103 0.83 -6.46 24.38
C ILE A 103 0.92 -4.94 24.21
N ILE A 104 -0.21 -4.24 24.14
CA ILE A 104 -0.26 -2.77 24.05
C ILE A 104 0.39 -2.15 25.29
N THR A 105 0.04 -2.64 26.48
CA THR A 105 0.56 -2.14 27.75
C THR A 105 2.06 -2.38 27.86
N LYS A 106 2.53 -3.58 27.52
CA LYS A 106 3.96 -3.92 27.54
C LYS A 106 4.77 -3.09 26.55
N ALA A 107 4.27 -2.89 25.32
CA ALA A 107 4.94 -2.03 24.34
C ALA A 107 5.02 -0.55 24.80
N LYS A 108 4.00 -0.06 25.49
CA LYS A 108 4.00 1.28 26.09
C LYS A 108 4.99 1.38 27.26
N LEU A 109 5.06 0.37 28.12
CA LEU A 109 5.96 0.36 29.27
C LEU A 109 7.43 0.23 28.85
N ASP A 110 7.73 -0.74 27.99
CA ASP A 110 9.10 -1.10 27.63
C ASP A 110 9.73 -0.08 26.66
N HIS A 111 8.93 0.47 25.74
CA HIS A 111 9.43 1.24 24.59
C HIS A 111 8.77 2.61 24.43
N ASN A 112 7.82 2.98 25.30
CA ASN A 112 7.01 4.21 25.16
C ASN A 112 6.31 4.30 23.80
N VAL A 113 5.88 3.15 23.25
CA VAL A 113 5.18 3.05 21.96
C VAL A 113 3.70 2.75 22.19
N GLU A 114 2.85 3.58 21.60
CA GLU A 114 1.40 3.40 21.58
C GLU A 114 0.99 2.54 20.39
N LEU A 115 0.78 1.24 20.64
CA LEU A 115 0.19 0.33 19.67
C LEU A 115 -1.34 0.51 19.63
N GLU A 116 -1.91 0.45 18.43
CA GLU A 116 -3.36 0.48 18.22
C GLU A 116 -3.79 -0.65 17.28
N ILE A 117 -5.02 -1.13 17.45
CA ILE A 117 -5.63 -2.05 16.49
C ILE A 117 -5.98 -1.24 15.24
N ASP A 118 -5.26 -1.44 14.14
CA ASP A 118 -5.59 -0.78 12.85
C ASP A 118 -6.84 -1.42 12.22
N LYS A 119 -6.84 -2.75 12.07
CA LYS A 119 -7.88 -3.48 11.35
C LYS A 119 -8.10 -4.88 11.87
N GLU A 120 -9.34 -5.33 11.75
CA GLU A 120 -9.74 -6.71 11.96
C GLU A 120 -10.16 -7.37 10.65
N TYR A 121 -9.49 -8.46 10.33
CA TYR A 121 -9.73 -9.22 9.10
C TYR A 121 -10.51 -10.51 9.41
N ARG A 122 -11.47 -10.81 8.55
CA ARG A 122 -12.12 -12.13 8.49
C ARG A 122 -11.12 -13.19 8.04
N TYR A 123 -10.35 -12.86 6.99
CA TYR A 123 -9.22 -13.66 6.53
C TYR A 123 -8.19 -12.77 5.84
N VAL A 124 -6.95 -13.26 5.78
CA VAL A 124 -5.85 -12.64 5.05
C VAL A 124 -5.16 -13.67 4.18
N VAL A 125 -4.75 -13.25 2.99
CA VAL A 125 -3.91 -14.00 2.06
C VAL A 125 -2.58 -13.28 2.02
N LEU A 126 -1.57 -13.91 2.61
CA LEU A 126 -0.22 -13.40 2.69
C LEU A 126 0.61 -14.08 1.62
N SER A 127 1.23 -13.30 0.74
CA SER A 127 2.24 -13.86 -0.17
C SER A 127 3.61 -13.90 0.52
N GLY A 128 4.55 -14.70 0.00
CA GLY A 128 5.95 -14.66 0.44
C GLY A 128 6.69 -13.36 0.11
N ARG A 129 6.05 -12.42 -0.63
CA ARG A 129 6.65 -11.13 -1.00
C ARG A 129 6.27 -10.06 0.02
N LYS A 130 7.23 -9.23 0.40
CA LYS A 130 6.99 -8.08 1.27
C LYS A 130 5.97 -7.12 0.66
N LYS A 131 5.11 -6.55 1.51
CA LYS A 131 4.05 -5.58 1.15
C LYS A 131 3.08 -6.10 0.09
N ASN A 132 2.91 -7.42 0.01
CA ASN A 132 2.07 -8.06 -0.98
C ASN A 132 1.10 -9.02 -0.27
N TYR A 133 -0.11 -8.50 0.00
CA TYR A 133 -1.16 -9.24 0.69
C TYR A 133 -2.55 -8.71 0.30
N LEU A 134 -3.55 -9.55 0.58
CA LEU A 134 -4.96 -9.23 0.50
C LEU A 134 -5.60 -9.56 1.86
N GLY A 135 -6.43 -8.67 2.39
CA GLY A 135 -7.19 -8.93 3.61
C GLY A 135 -8.64 -8.49 3.43
N VAL A 136 -9.58 -9.33 3.85
CA VAL A 136 -11.01 -8.98 3.84
C VAL A 136 -11.42 -8.65 5.26
N THR A 137 -11.88 -7.42 5.50
CA THR A 137 -12.32 -7.00 6.83
C THR A 137 -13.63 -7.69 7.23
N LYS A 138 -13.98 -7.63 8.52
CA LYS A 138 -15.28 -8.16 9.00
C LYS A 138 -16.47 -7.59 8.22
N ASN A 139 -16.38 -6.32 7.82
CA ASN A 139 -17.41 -5.59 7.07
C ASN A 139 -17.39 -5.88 5.54
N GLY A 140 -16.57 -6.83 5.07
CA GLY A 140 -16.48 -7.19 3.65
C GLY A 140 -15.61 -6.25 2.82
N LYS A 141 -14.98 -5.24 3.41
CA LYS A 141 -14.05 -4.36 2.66
C LYS A 141 -12.76 -5.11 2.35
N VAL A 142 -12.36 -5.11 1.08
CA VAL A 142 -11.09 -5.71 0.66
C VAL A 142 -9.96 -4.69 0.75
N ASP A 143 -8.94 -5.00 1.56
CA ASP A 143 -7.67 -4.27 1.64
C ASP A 143 -6.62 -5.01 0.81
N VAL A 144 -6.00 -4.28 -0.11
CA VAL A 144 -5.01 -4.82 -1.04
C VAL A 144 -3.73 -4.00 -0.95
N LYS A 145 -2.61 -4.68 -0.73
CA LYS A 145 -1.27 -4.10 -0.79
C LYS A 145 -0.40 -4.84 -1.80
N GLY A 146 0.35 -4.09 -2.60
CA GLY A 146 1.37 -4.62 -3.51
C GLY A 146 0.89 -5.41 -4.73
N LEU A 147 -0.42 -5.69 -4.87
CA LEU A 147 -0.95 -6.37 -6.05
C LEU A 147 -0.94 -5.45 -7.29
N THR A 148 -0.59 -6.04 -8.44
CA THR A 148 -0.39 -5.33 -9.71
C THR A 148 -1.67 -4.74 -10.28
N GLY A 149 -2.82 -5.37 -10.06
CA GLY A 149 -4.11 -4.90 -10.55
C GLY A 149 -4.46 -3.45 -10.16
N LYS A 150 -3.92 -2.96 -9.03
CA LYS A 150 -4.16 -1.59 -8.53
C LYS A 150 -3.15 -0.55 -9.06
N LYS A 151 -2.10 -0.96 -9.78
CA LYS A 151 -1.05 -0.03 -10.24
C LYS A 151 -1.56 0.86 -11.36
N SER A 152 -1.03 2.10 -11.41
CA SER A 152 -1.43 3.11 -12.40
C SER A 152 -1.21 2.64 -13.85
N HIS A 153 -0.11 1.92 -14.10
CA HIS A 153 0.27 1.39 -15.41
C HIS A 153 -0.52 0.18 -15.87
N THR A 154 -1.38 -0.38 -15.02
CA THR A 154 -2.21 -1.53 -15.40
C THR A 154 -3.29 -1.11 -16.39
N PRO A 155 -3.48 -1.84 -17.50
CA PRO A 155 -4.54 -1.58 -18.47
C PRO A 155 -5.94 -1.56 -17.83
N ALA A 156 -6.86 -0.80 -18.42
CA ALA A 156 -8.21 -0.63 -17.89
C ALA A 156 -8.95 -1.96 -17.81
N PHE A 157 -8.85 -2.81 -18.85
CA PHE A 157 -9.52 -4.11 -18.84
C PHE A 157 -9.03 -5.03 -17.71
N ILE A 158 -7.72 -5.05 -17.43
CA ILE A 158 -7.15 -5.81 -16.30
C ILE A 158 -7.58 -5.22 -14.96
N LYS A 159 -7.67 -3.89 -14.85
CA LYS A 159 -8.18 -3.24 -13.64
C LYS A 159 -9.63 -3.65 -13.37
N THR A 160 -10.49 -3.62 -14.39
CA THR A 160 -11.89 -4.05 -14.27
C THR A 160 -11.98 -5.50 -13.82
N LEU A 161 -11.32 -6.42 -14.52
CA LEU A 161 -11.27 -7.82 -14.11
C LEU A 161 -10.77 -7.95 -12.68
N PHE A 162 -9.68 -7.27 -12.33
CA PHE A 162 -9.11 -7.33 -10.99
C PHE A 162 -10.12 -6.95 -9.90
N TYR A 163 -10.87 -5.86 -10.07
CA TYR A 163 -11.89 -5.46 -9.10
C TYR A 163 -13.05 -6.46 -9.02
N GLU A 164 -13.49 -7.01 -10.15
CA GLU A 164 -14.50 -8.10 -10.14
C GLU A 164 -14.01 -9.33 -9.36
N LEU A 165 -12.72 -9.68 -9.47
CA LEU A 165 -12.15 -10.78 -8.68
C LEU A 165 -12.11 -10.42 -7.19
N LEU A 166 -11.81 -9.16 -6.83
CA LEU A 166 -11.84 -8.71 -5.45
C LEU A 166 -13.25 -8.77 -4.87
N ASP A 167 -14.28 -8.43 -5.66
CA ASP A 167 -15.67 -8.49 -5.23
C ASP A 167 -16.07 -9.94 -4.89
N ILE A 168 -15.70 -10.90 -5.73
CA ILE A 168 -15.89 -12.33 -5.44
C ILE A 168 -15.20 -12.73 -4.13
N LEU A 169 -13.94 -12.32 -3.94
CA LEU A 169 -13.18 -12.63 -2.73
C LEU A 169 -13.79 -11.97 -1.48
N SER A 170 -14.42 -10.80 -1.61
CA SER A 170 -15.03 -10.06 -0.50
C SER A 170 -16.20 -10.80 0.15
N GLU A 171 -16.90 -11.61 -0.65
CA GLU A 171 -18.10 -12.35 -0.23
C GLU A 171 -17.77 -13.60 0.60
N ILE A 172 -16.55 -14.12 0.50
CA ILE A 172 -16.13 -15.37 1.13
C ILE A 172 -16.18 -15.26 2.66
N LYS A 173 -16.95 -16.15 3.29
CA LYS A 173 -17.13 -16.27 4.74
C LYS A 173 -16.59 -17.57 5.31
N THR A 174 -16.61 -18.65 4.54
CA THR A 174 -16.20 -19.99 5.00
C THR A 174 -15.10 -20.58 4.12
N VAL A 175 -14.50 -21.69 4.57
CA VAL A 175 -13.42 -22.37 3.82
C VAL A 175 -13.97 -23.01 2.55
N GLU A 176 -15.19 -23.55 2.59
CA GLU A 176 -15.85 -24.21 1.46
C GLU A 176 -16.21 -23.23 0.34
N GLU A 177 -16.44 -21.96 0.68
CA GLU A 177 -16.69 -20.89 -0.28
C GLU A 177 -15.46 -20.53 -1.11
N PHE A 178 -14.24 -20.83 -0.63
CA PHE A 178 -13.02 -20.60 -1.41
C PHE A 178 -12.97 -21.43 -2.68
N GLU A 179 -13.38 -22.70 -2.63
CA GLU A 179 -13.38 -23.55 -3.83
C GLU A 179 -14.40 -23.04 -4.86
N ARG A 180 -15.58 -22.61 -4.42
CA ARG A 180 -16.57 -21.98 -5.31
C ARG A 180 -16.05 -20.68 -5.91
N ALA A 181 -15.42 -19.83 -5.10
CA ALA A 181 -14.83 -18.58 -5.57
C ALA A 181 -13.70 -18.83 -6.57
N LYS A 182 -12.84 -19.82 -6.32
CA LYS A 182 -11.76 -20.22 -7.21
C LYS A 182 -12.28 -20.62 -8.59
N ASN A 183 -13.34 -21.43 -8.66
CA ASN A 183 -13.96 -21.80 -9.93
C ASN A 183 -14.51 -20.57 -10.68
N LYS A 184 -15.29 -19.72 -10.00
CA LYS A 184 -15.80 -18.46 -10.57
C LYS A 184 -14.69 -17.55 -11.11
N ILE A 185 -13.60 -17.42 -10.35
CA ILE A 185 -12.43 -16.63 -10.74
C ILE A 185 -11.77 -17.24 -11.99
N SER A 186 -11.60 -18.57 -12.03
CA SER A 186 -11.05 -19.28 -13.17
C SER A 186 -11.88 -19.06 -14.44
N ASP A 187 -13.20 -19.13 -14.33
CA ASP A 187 -14.12 -18.91 -15.44
C ASP A 187 -14.00 -17.47 -15.99
N LYS A 188 -13.99 -16.46 -15.11
CA LYS A 188 -13.79 -15.05 -15.50
C LYS A 188 -12.44 -14.81 -16.18
N ILE A 189 -11.37 -15.42 -15.68
CA ILE A 189 -10.04 -15.31 -16.29
C ILE A 189 -10.05 -15.93 -17.69
N THR A 190 -10.67 -17.11 -17.83
CA THR A 190 -10.78 -17.83 -19.11
C THR A 190 -11.60 -17.03 -20.14
N GLU A 191 -12.73 -16.48 -19.72
CA GLU A 191 -13.56 -15.60 -20.56
C GLU A 191 -12.79 -14.36 -21.01
N CYS A 192 -12.05 -13.72 -20.10
CA CYS A 192 -11.22 -12.57 -20.42
C CYS A 192 -10.12 -12.93 -21.43
N ALA A 193 -9.44 -14.06 -21.24
CA ALA A 193 -8.42 -14.54 -22.18
C ALA A 193 -9.01 -14.78 -23.58
N ARG A 194 -10.22 -15.37 -23.66
CA ARG A 194 -10.95 -15.56 -24.93
C ARG A 194 -11.22 -14.21 -25.62
N LYS A 195 -11.72 -13.20 -24.88
CA LYS A 195 -11.99 -11.86 -25.41
C LYS A 195 -10.73 -11.18 -25.96
N VAL A 196 -9.59 -11.36 -25.29
CA VAL A 196 -8.29 -10.86 -25.77
C VAL A 196 -7.90 -11.55 -27.08
N GLN A 197 -7.97 -12.88 -27.14
CA GLN A 197 -7.61 -13.66 -28.33
C GLN A 197 -8.50 -13.34 -29.54
N ALA A 198 -9.79 -13.15 -29.28
CA ALA A 198 -10.78 -12.75 -30.29
C ALA A 198 -10.68 -11.27 -30.70
N LYS A 199 -9.78 -10.49 -30.08
CA LYS A 199 -9.64 -9.03 -30.29
C LYS A 199 -10.93 -8.25 -30.04
N GLU A 200 -11.78 -8.75 -29.14
CA GLU A 200 -13.05 -8.12 -28.75
C GLU A 200 -12.83 -6.94 -27.78
N ILE A 201 -11.64 -6.82 -27.18
CA ILE A 201 -11.31 -5.72 -26.26
C ILE A 201 -10.86 -4.48 -27.05
N PRO A 202 -11.46 -3.30 -26.79
CA PRO A 202 -11.03 -2.04 -27.40
C PRO A 202 -9.55 -1.74 -27.12
N LEU A 203 -8.83 -1.23 -28.13
CA LEU A 203 -7.40 -0.86 -28.01
C LEU A 203 -7.11 0.11 -26.86
N GLN A 204 -8.04 1.03 -26.59
CA GLN A 204 -7.92 1.99 -25.48
C GLN A 204 -7.88 1.30 -24.12
N ASP A 205 -8.57 0.18 -23.95
CA ASP A 205 -8.63 -0.53 -22.68
C ASP A 205 -7.38 -1.39 -22.45
N LEU A 206 -6.70 -1.79 -23.54
CA LEU A 206 -5.40 -2.48 -23.53
C LEU A 206 -4.22 -1.54 -23.26
N ALA A 207 -4.46 -0.22 -23.14
CA ALA A 207 -3.39 0.76 -23.03
C ALA A 207 -2.68 0.74 -21.66
N PHE A 208 -1.35 0.79 -21.67
CA PHE A 208 -0.52 0.99 -20.49
C PHE A 208 -0.22 2.48 -20.28
N ASN A 209 -0.21 2.92 -19.03
CA ASN A 209 0.14 4.29 -18.64
C ASN A 209 1.48 4.31 -17.91
N VAL A 210 2.53 4.81 -18.56
CA VAL A 210 3.88 4.83 -17.97
C VAL A 210 4.39 6.26 -17.89
N ASN A 211 5.03 6.59 -16.77
CA ASN A 211 5.74 7.86 -16.58
C ASN A 211 7.21 7.68 -16.95
N LEU A 212 7.78 8.66 -17.65
CA LEU A 212 9.21 8.74 -17.91
C LEU A 212 9.95 9.36 -16.74
N SER A 213 10.91 8.63 -16.17
CA SER A 213 11.79 9.15 -15.12
C SER A 213 12.92 10.05 -15.66
N LYS A 214 13.24 9.93 -16.96
CA LYS A 214 14.26 10.72 -17.67
C LYS A 214 13.75 11.08 -19.07
N ALA A 215 14.37 12.03 -19.76
CA ALA A 215 14.03 12.30 -21.16
C ALA A 215 14.38 11.07 -22.04
N PRO A 216 13.63 10.78 -23.12
CA PRO A 216 13.87 9.62 -23.98
C PRO A 216 15.31 9.51 -24.51
N LYS A 217 15.97 10.64 -24.74
CA LYS A 217 17.37 10.75 -25.20
C LYS A 217 18.40 10.27 -24.18
N GLU A 218 18.08 10.34 -22.88
CA GLU A 218 18.98 9.92 -21.79
C GLU A 218 19.04 8.38 -21.63
N TYR A 219 18.17 7.63 -22.31
CA TYR A 219 18.18 6.18 -22.32
C TYR A 219 19.10 5.65 -23.44
N THR A 220 20.38 5.44 -23.10
CA THR A 220 21.44 5.02 -24.04
C THR A 220 21.76 3.53 -23.99
N LYS A 221 21.67 2.88 -22.82
CA LYS A 221 22.07 1.47 -22.64
C LYS A 221 20.95 0.47 -22.93
N THR A 222 19.78 0.69 -22.34
CA THR A 222 18.61 -0.16 -22.53
C THR A 222 17.45 0.73 -22.93
N VAL A 223 16.75 0.35 -24.00
CA VAL A 223 15.57 1.08 -24.48
C VAL A 223 14.34 0.19 -24.31
N PRO A 224 13.69 0.26 -23.13
CA PRO A 224 12.42 -0.42 -22.86
C PRO A 224 11.33 -0.07 -23.88
N GLN A 225 10.31 -0.93 -24.01
CA GLN A 225 9.22 -0.74 -24.97
C GLN A 225 8.52 0.62 -24.83
N HIS A 226 8.27 1.08 -23.61
CA HIS A 226 7.67 2.39 -23.36
C HIS A 226 8.56 3.53 -23.87
N ILE A 227 9.88 3.44 -23.71
CA ILE A 227 10.83 4.42 -24.27
C ILE A 227 10.85 4.37 -25.81
N ARG A 228 10.74 3.19 -26.43
CA ARG A 228 10.63 3.08 -27.90
C ARG A 228 9.39 3.76 -28.44
N ALA A 229 8.25 3.54 -27.78
CA ALA A 229 6.99 4.22 -28.12
C ALA A 229 7.11 5.74 -27.95
N ALA A 230 7.74 6.21 -26.87
CA ALA A 230 8.00 7.64 -26.67
C ALA A 230 8.89 8.23 -27.78
N LYS A 231 9.97 7.55 -28.19
CA LYS A 231 10.83 8.01 -29.29
C LYS A 231 10.09 8.07 -30.64
N GLN A 232 9.17 7.14 -30.89
CA GLN A 232 8.31 7.20 -32.08
C GLN A 232 7.38 8.41 -32.04
N LEU A 233 6.79 8.71 -30.88
CA LEU A 233 5.95 9.89 -30.67
C LEU A 233 6.72 11.22 -30.74
N GLU A 234 8.01 11.25 -30.38
CA GLU A 234 8.87 12.44 -30.53
C GLU A 234 8.94 12.97 -31.96
N SER A 235 8.73 12.11 -32.97
CA SER A 235 8.65 12.52 -34.38
C SER A 235 7.40 13.36 -34.71
N ILE A 236 6.38 13.31 -33.86
CA ILE A 236 5.07 13.94 -34.05
C ILE A 236 4.86 15.08 -33.04
N ARG A 237 5.44 14.98 -31.83
CA ARG A 237 5.29 15.97 -30.75
C ARG A 237 6.46 15.89 -29.76
N GLU A 238 6.90 17.03 -29.22
CA GLU A 238 7.91 17.07 -28.16
C GLU A 238 7.45 16.31 -26.89
N ILE A 239 8.25 15.34 -26.42
CA ILE A 239 8.03 14.60 -25.17
C ILE A 239 9.06 15.03 -24.13
N LYS A 240 8.58 15.61 -23.02
CA LYS A 240 9.42 16.05 -21.89
C LYS A 240 9.46 14.99 -20.78
N LYS A 241 10.38 15.15 -19.84
CA LYS A 241 10.42 14.37 -18.58
C LYS A 241 9.05 14.43 -17.88
N GLU A 242 8.62 13.34 -17.26
CA GLU A 242 7.30 13.18 -16.61
C GLU A 242 6.07 13.15 -17.54
N THR A 243 6.25 13.13 -18.87
CA THR A 243 5.13 12.94 -19.80
C THR A 243 4.50 11.56 -19.62
N LYS A 244 3.17 11.54 -19.48
CA LYS A 244 2.35 10.32 -19.57
C LYS A 244 2.00 10.06 -21.03
N TYR A 245 2.17 8.82 -21.49
CA TYR A 245 1.67 8.38 -22.79
C TYR A 245 1.02 6.99 -22.69
N HIS A 246 0.18 6.73 -23.67
CA HIS A 246 -0.59 5.51 -23.81
C HIS A 246 0.09 4.61 -24.84
N MET A 247 0.32 3.35 -24.48
CA MET A 247 0.83 2.34 -25.41
C MET A 247 -0.12 1.15 -25.39
N SER A 248 -0.65 0.75 -26.54
CA SER A 248 -1.48 -0.44 -26.69
C SER A 248 -0.93 -1.33 -27.80
N LYS A 249 -1.10 -2.64 -27.63
CA LYS A 249 -0.79 -3.65 -28.63
C LYS A 249 -1.71 -4.86 -28.39
N TYR A 250 -2.24 -5.44 -29.45
CA TYR A 250 -2.87 -6.76 -29.41
C TYR A 250 -1.81 -7.86 -29.32
#